data_AF-A0A536S642-F1
#
_entry.id   AF-A0A536S642-F1
#
_cell.length_a   1.000
_cell.length_b   1.000
_cell.length_c   1.000
_cell.angle_alpha   90.00
_cell.angle_beta   90.00
_cell.angle_gamma   90.00
#
_symmetry.space_group_name_H-M   'P 1'
#
loop_
_entity.id
_entity.type
_entity.pdbx_description
1 polymer ?
#
loop_
_entity_poly.entity_id
_entity_poly.type
_entity_poly.pdbx_seq_one_letter_code
_entity_poly.pdbx_strand_id
1 'polypeptide(L)'
;MICAIHAYRLARNYRELLRRPWYSRWYGLVGIAAAFAALAFGTRAFLFEPYRFPSGSMAPSIEPRAHLIVRKLGYGNYGTYGIHVMRTGMSSEVQRGDIVVFEYPEDTALSYAKRVVGLPGDRISYYNKRLKINDEEVQIRRIAD
;
A
#
# COMPACT_ATOMS: atom_id res chain seq x y z
N MET A 1 -56.99 -14.99 6.57
CA MET A 1 -57.22 -16.37 7.06
C MET A 1 -56.56 -17.43 6.15
N ILE A 2 -56.85 -17.45 4.84
CA ILE A 2 -56.31 -18.44 3.89
C ILE A 2 -54.77 -18.44 3.83
N CYS A 3 -54.12 -17.26 3.79
CA CYS A 3 -52.65 -17.17 3.77
C CYS A 3 -51.99 -17.72 5.04
N ALA A 4 -52.60 -17.53 6.21
CA ALA A 4 -52.07 -18.03 7.47
C ALA A 4 -52.15 -19.56 7.55
N ILE A 5 -53.26 -20.14 7.08
CA ILE A 5 -53.44 -21.59 7.01
C ILE A 5 -52.48 -22.19 5.98
N HIS A 6 -52.27 -21.53 4.84
CA HIS A 6 -51.35 -21.97 3.80
C HIS A 6 -49.90 -21.91 4.28
N ALA A 7 -49.49 -20.82 4.94
CA ALA A 7 -48.15 -20.66 5.53
C ALA A 7 -47.90 -21.68 6.66
N TYR A 8 -48.90 -21.96 7.49
CA TYR A 8 -48.80 -22.97 8.55
C TYR A 8 -48.69 -24.40 7.98
N ARG A 9 -49.45 -24.73 6.93
CA ARG A 9 -49.34 -26.01 6.22
C ARG A 9 -47.99 -26.16 5.52
N LEU A 10 -47.48 -25.08 4.93
CA LEU A 10 -46.15 -25.04 4.32
C LEU A 10 -45.06 -25.28 5.38
N ALA A 11 -45.08 -24.53 6.49
CA ALA A 11 -44.12 -24.70 7.59
C ALA A 11 -44.16 -26.09 8.22
N ARG A 12 -45.35 -26.73 8.30
CA ARG A 12 -45.51 -28.08 8.87
C ARG A 12 -45.01 -29.19 7.94
N ASN A 13 -45.10 -29.00 6.62
CA ASN A 13 -44.65 -29.99 5.63
C ASN A 13 -43.19 -29.80 5.18
N TYR A 14 -42.53 -28.70 5.54
CA TYR A 14 -41.09 -28.50 5.30
C TYR A 14 -40.25 -29.29 6.33
N ARG A 15 -40.24 -30.62 6.18
CA ARG A 15 -39.23 -31.48 6.80
C ARG A 15 -37.92 -31.32 6.01
N GLU A 16 -36.91 -30.74 6.67
CA GLU A 16 -35.48 -31.04 6.51
C GLU A 16 -34.76 -30.78 5.16
N LEU A 17 -35.38 -30.22 4.12
CA LEU A 17 -34.74 -30.15 2.78
C LEU A 17 -34.00 -28.86 2.40
N LEU A 18 -33.75 -27.95 3.33
CA LEU A 18 -32.71 -26.94 3.13
C LEU A 18 -31.74 -27.05 4.29
N ARG A 19 -30.80 -28.01 4.17
CA ARG A 19 -29.55 -28.01 4.94
C ARG A 19 -28.97 -26.61 4.76
N ARG A 20 -29.18 -25.73 5.76
CA ARG A 20 -28.85 -24.31 5.62
C ARG A 20 -27.41 -24.24 5.15
N PRO A 21 -27.14 -23.67 3.96
CA PRO A 21 -25.80 -23.65 3.45
C PRO A 21 -24.90 -22.96 4.47
N TRP A 22 -23.64 -23.39 4.53
CA TRP A 22 -22.70 -22.93 5.56
C TRP A 22 -22.61 -21.39 5.63
N TYR A 23 -22.85 -20.70 4.52
CA TYR A 23 -22.90 -19.23 4.40
C TYR A 23 -24.16 -18.54 5.00
N SER A 24 -25.26 -19.27 5.25
CA SER A 24 -26.51 -18.73 5.84
C SER A 24 -26.45 -18.62 7.37
N ARG A 25 -25.44 -19.20 8.01
CA ARG A 25 -25.22 -19.08 9.47
C ARG A 25 -24.44 -17.80 9.75
N TRP A 26 -24.59 -17.24 10.94
CA TRP A 26 -23.92 -15.99 11.32
C TRP A 26 -22.39 -16.07 11.18
N TYR A 27 -21.78 -17.23 11.44
CA TYR A 27 -20.36 -17.49 11.21
C TYR A 27 -19.95 -17.38 9.73
N GLY A 28 -20.85 -17.70 8.79
CA GLY A 28 -20.59 -17.59 7.36
C GLY A 28 -20.42 -16.13 6.92
N LEU A 29 -21.28 -15.24 7.43
CA LEU A 29 -21.15 -13.80 7.21
C LEU A 29 -19.87 -13.24 7.85
N VAL A 30 -19.56 -13.64 9.08
CA VAL A 30 -18.31 -13.25 9.75
C VAL A 30 -17.09 -13.75 8.98
N GLY A 31 -17.12 -14.99 8.48
CA GLY A 31 -16.04 -15.56 7.68
C GLY A 31 -15.80 -14.81 6.37
N ILE A 32 -16.88 -14.45 5.65
CA ILE A 32 -16.77 -13.65 4.43
C ILE A 32 -16.21 -12.25 4.73
N ALA A 33 -16.70 -11.59 5.78
CA ALA A 33 -16.20 -10.28 6.19
C ALA A 33 -14.73 -10.33 6.61
N ALA A 34 -14.33 -11.37 7.36
CA ALA A 34 -12.94 -11.60 7.76
C ALA A 34 -12.04 -11.88 6.55
N ALA A 35 -12.49 -12.68 5.58
CA ALA A 35 -11.74 -12.95 4.37
C ALA A 35 -11.55 -11.68 3.52
N PHE A 36 -12.59 -10.87 3.38
CA PHE A 36 -12.50 -9.58 2.69
C PHE A 36 -11.55 -8.62 3.40
N ALA A 37 -11.64 -8.52 4.73
CA ALA A 37 -10.73 -7.70 5.53
C ALA A 37 -9.28 -8.20 5.39
N ALA A 38 -9.04 -9.50 5.51
CA ALA A 38 -7.71 -10.09 5.35
C ALA A 38 -7.14 -9.82 3.95
N LEU A 39 -7.96 -9.89 2.90
CA LEU A 39 -7.56 -9.55 1.54
C LEU A 39 -7.23 -8.06 1.39
N ALA A 40 -8.05 -7.16 1.94
CA ALA A 40 -7.82 -5.72 1.89
C ALA A 40 -6.57 -5.32 2.68
N PHE A 41 -6.38 -5.88 3.88
CA PHE A 41 -5.18 -5.64 4.68
C PHE A 41 -3.93 -6.25 4.05
N GLY A 42 -4.01 -7.46 3.50
CA GLY A 42 -2.90 -8.12 2.83
C GLY A 42 -2.47 -7.36 1.57
N THR A 43 -3.41 -6.97 0.72
CA THR A 43 -3.08 -6.18 -0.48
C THR A 43 -2.44 -4.84 -0.14
N ARG A 44 -2.95 -4.17 0.90
CA ARG A 44 -2.36 -2.90 1.40
C ARG A 44 -0.97 -3.09 2.02
N ALA A 45 -0.77 -4.17 2.79
CA ALA A 45 0.49 -4.43 3.48
C ALA A 45 1.62 -4.82 2.51
N PHE A 46 1.31 -5.56 1.44
CA PHE A 46 2.32 -6.17 0.58
C PHE A 46 2.42 -5.59 -0.84
N LEU A 47 1.32 -5.11 -1.44
CA LEU A 47 1.33 -4.69 -2.84
C LEU A 47 1.34 -3.17 -3.00
N PHE A 48 0.29 -2.49 -2.55
CA PHE A 48 0.06 -1.08 -2.86
C PHE A 48 -0.38 -0.30 -1.64
N GLU A 49 0.27 0.83 -1.38
CA GLU A 49 -0.16 1.75 -0.35
C GLU A 49 -0.41 3.15 -0.92
N PRO A 50 -1.62 3.71 -0.72
CA PRO A 50 -1.90 5.10 -1.06
C PRO A 50 -1.31 6.03 0.00
N TYR A 51 -0.49 6.99 -0.44
CA TYR A 51 0.07 8.07 0.37
C TYR A 51 -0.49 9.44 -0.04
N ARG A 52 -0.65 10.31 0.95
CA ARG A 52 -0.92 11.74 0.78
C ARG A 52 0.23 12.50 1.38
N PHE A 53 1.06 13.11 0.54
CA PHE A 53 2.18 13.92 1.02
C PHE A 53 1.73 15.38 1.15
N PRO A 54 1.77 15.97 2.35
CA PRO A 54 1.40 17.37 2.55
C PRO A 54 2.49 18.34 2.09
N SER A 55 3.71 17.87 1.79
CA SER A 55 4.87 18.72 1.52
C SER A 55 5.13 18.93 0.03
N GLY A 56 5.45 20.17 -0.35
CA GLY A 56 5.89 20.54 -1.69
C GLY A 56 7.39 20.29 -1.96
N SER A 57 8.06 19.47 -1.14
CA SER A 57 9.51 19.23 -1.27
C SER A 57 9.90 18.54 -2.59
N MET A 58 8.94 17.93 -3.27
CA MET A 58 9.11 17.27 -4.56
C MET A 58 8.55 18.10 -5.73
N ALA A 59 8.14 19.35 -5.49
CA ALA A 59 7.72 20.25 -6.57
C ALA A 59 8.92 20.57 -7.48
N PRO A 60 8.74 20.62 -8.82
CA PRO A 60 7.48 20.46 -9.58
C PRO A 60 7.14 19.01 -9.97
N SER A 61 7.97 18.01 -9.64
CA SER A 61 7.71 16.61 -10.03
C SER A 61 6.44 16.02 -9.39
N ILE A 62 6.13 16.43 -8.15
CA ILE A 62 4.93 16.00 -7.43
C ILE A 62 4.29 17.23 -6.81
N GLU A 63 3.06 17.52 -7.19
CA GLU A 63 2.29 18.64 -6.64
C GLU A 63 1.96 18.42 -5.16
N PRO A 64 1.95 19.49 -4.35
CA PRO A 64 1.46 19.40 -2.97
C PRO A 64 0.05 18.84 -2.93
N ARG A 65 -0.23 17.91 -2.02
CA ARG A 65 -1.54 17.23 -1.85
C ARG A 65 -1.90 16.24 -2.96
N ALA A 66 -0.98 15.89 -3.85
CA ALA A 66 -1.17 14.79 -4.78
C ALA A 66 -1.35 13.45 -4.04
N HIS A 67 -2.12 12.54 -4.65
CA HIS A 67 -2.28 11.17 -4.19
C HIS A 67 -1.32 10.27 -4.94
N LEU A 68 -0.43 9.58 -4.23
CA LEU A 68 0.52 8.65 -4.83
C LEU A 68 0.16 7.22 -4.44
N ILE A 69 0.30 6.30 -5.39
CA ILE A 69 0.19 4.87 -5.15
C ILE A 69 1.59 4.30 -5.17
N VAL A 70 2.06 3.81 -4.03
CA VAL A 70 3.41 3.26 -3.88
C VAL A 70 3.34 1.75 -3.97
N ARG A 71 4.18 1.16 -4.82
CA ARG A 71 4.36 -0.29 -4.92
C ARG A 71 5.42 -0.74 -3.91
N LYS A 72 5.06 -1.66 -3.01
CA LYS A 72 5.97 -2.20 -1.96
C LYS A 72 6.61 -3.53 -2.33
N LEU A 73 6.06 -4.21 -3.33
CA LEU A 73 6.48 -5.55 -3.71
C LEU A 73 7.96 -5.57 -4.14
N GLY A 74 8.78 -6.37 -3.43
CA GLY A 74 10.18 -6.60 -3.75
C GLY A 74 11.20 -5.72 -2.99
N TYR A 75 10.75 -4.68 -2.28
CA TYR A 75 11.64 -3.80 -1.50
C TYR A 75 11.91 -4.28 -0.06
N GLY A 76 11.23 -5.34 0.36
CA GLY A 76 11.54 -6.07 1.58
C GLY A 76 11.01 -5.49 2.88
N ASN A 77 10.60 -4.22 2.91
CA ASN A 77 9.92 -3.60 4.05
C ASN A 77 8.40 -3.66 3.87
N TYR A 78 7.78 -4.74 4.35
CA TYR A 78 6.33 -4.90 4.33
C TYR A 78 5.74 -4.49 5.67
N GLY A 79 4.89 -3.47 5.65
CA GLY A 79 4.23 -2.92 6.82
C GLY A 79 3.00 -2.10 6.45
N THR A 80 2.10 -1.94 7.40
CA THR A 80 0.88 -1.13 7.26
C THR A 80 0.53 -0.52 8.61
N TYR A 81 0.01 0.70 8.64
CA TYR A 81 -0.41 1.40 9.88
C TYR A 81 0.66 1.43 11.00
N GLY A 82 1.94 1.56 10.65
CA GLY A 82 3.05 1.56 11.61
C GLY A 82 3.41 0.19 12.18
N ILE A 83 2.81 -0.89 11.69
CA ILE A 83 3.14 -2.27 12.08
C ILE A 83 3.97 -2.90 10.96
N HIS A 84 5.19 -3.33 11.29
CA HIS A 84 6.01 -4.15 10.39
C HIS A 84 5.50 -5.59 10.40
N VAL A 85 5.10 -6.08 9.23
CA VAL A 85 4.62 -7.46 9.06
C VAL A 85 5.79 -8.39 8.78
N MET A 86 6.68 -7.99 7.86
CA MET A 86 7.82 -8.81 7.47
C MET A 86 8.95 -7.93 6.91
N ARG A 87 10.19 -8.24 7.31
CA ARG A 87 11.41 -7.70 6.71
C ARG A 87 12.12 -8.82 5.96
N THR A 88 12.18 -8.73 4.65
CA THR A 88 12.95 -9.66 3.80
C THR A 88 14.06 -8.91 3.07
N GLY A 89 15.01 -9.66 2.50
CA GLY A 89 16.00 -9.09 1.58
C GLY A 89 15.32 -8.36 0.43
N MET A 90 15.87 -7.20 0.05
CA MET A 90 15.45 -6.46 -1.12
C MET A 90 15.75 -7.30 -2.37
N SER A 91 14.71 -7.68 -3.10
CA SER A 91 14.82 -8.43 -4.36
C SER A 91 14.72 -7.52 -5.58
N SER A 92 14.13 -6.34 -5.42
CA SER A 92 14.01 -5.35 -6.50
C SER A 92 15.18 -4.39 -6.47
N GLU A 93 15.81 -4.21 -7.63
CA GLU A 93 16.88 -3.24 -7.79
C GLU A 93 16.31 -1.82 -7.83
N VAL A 94 16.91 -0.92 -7.06
CA VAL A 94 16.60 0.51 -7.07
C VAL A 94 17.51 1.18 -8.08
N GLN A 95 16.95 1.97 -8.99
CA GLN A 95 17.71 2.69 -9.99
C GLN A 95 17.85 4.17 -9.63
N ARG A 96 18.90 4.81 -10.18
CA ARG A 96 19.06 6.26 -10.03
C ARG A 96 17.90 6.96 -10.74
N GLY A 97 17.36 7.99 -10.09
CA GLY A 97 16.21 8.72 -10.58
C GLY A 97 14.86 8.14 -10.12
N ASP A 98 14.81 6.94 -9.53
CA ASP A 98 13.57 6.42 -8.94
C ASP A 98 13.09 7.28 -7.78
N ILE A 99 11.77 7.36 -7.60
CA ILE A 99 11.16 8.00 -6.43
C ILE A 99 10.83 6.91 -5.45
N VAL A 100 11.49 6.95 -4.29
CA VAL A 100 11.32 5.97 -3.22
C VAL A 100 10.64 6.60 -2.02
N VAL A 101 9.81 5.81 -1.35
CA VAL A 101 9.21 6.16 -0.07
C VAL A 101 9.85 5.32 1.01
N PHE A 102 10.36 5.98 2.04
CA PHE A 102 11.01 5.33 3.17
C PHE A 102 10.60 6.00 4.48
N GLU A 103 10.72 5.24 5.57
CA GLU A 103 10.52 5.74 6.92
C GLU A 103 11.72 6.60 7.33
N TYR A 104 11.45 7.77 7.92
CA TYR A 104 12.49 8.67 8.35
C TYR A 104 13.35 8.00 9.44
N PRO A 105 14.70 7.93 9.29
CA PRO A 105 15.54 7.14 10.19
C PRO A 105 15.48 7.55 11.66
N GLU A 106 15.21 8.83 11.96
CA GLU A 106 15.10 9.33 13.33
C GLU A 106 13.69 9.13 13.92
N ASP A 107 12.66 9.11 13.06
CA ASP A 107 11.26 8.90 13.45
C ASP A 107 10.53 8.07 12.40
N THR A 108 10.37 6.76 12.69
CA THR A 108 9.71 5.82 11.78
C THR A 108 8.21 6.04 11.64
N ALA A 109 7.61 6.92 12.46
CA ALA A 109 6.23 7.34 12.29
C ALA A 109 6.05 8.25 11.05
N LEU A 110 7.12 8.85 10.55
CA LEU A 110 7.12 9.73 9.40
C LEU A 110 7.62 9.02 8.14
N SER A 111 6.87 9.10 7.05
CA SER A 111 7.27 8.56 5.74
C SER A 111 7.65 9.69 4.79
N TYR A 112 8.82 9.61 4.17
CA TYR A 112 9.33 10.61 3.22
C TYR A 112 9.40 10.02 1.81
N ALA A 113 9.00 10.82 0.82
CA ALA A 113 9.21 10.54 -0.59
C ALA A 113 10.39 11.38 -1.10
N LYS A 114 11.42 10.73 -1.64
CA LYS A 114 12.58 11.39 -2.25
C LYS A 114 13.02 10.67 -3.52
N ARG A 115 13.76 11.39 -4.36
CA ARG A 115 14.40 10.83 -5.56
C ARG A 115 15.76 10.22 -5.20
N VAL A 116 16.02 9.02 -5.70
CA VAL A 116 17.30 8.32 -5.56
C VAL A 116 18.34 9.03 -6.41
N VAL A 117 19.37 9.55 -5.76
CA VAL A 117 20.46 10.27 -6.42
C VAL A 117 21.70 9.38 -6.58
N GLY A 118 22.04 8.59 -5.56
CA GLY A 118 23.15 7.65 -5.63
C GLY A 118 22.79 6.31 -5.01
N LEU A 119 23.53 5.30 -5.44
CA LEU A 119 23.44 3.91 -5.02
C LEU A 119 24.69 3.55 -4.19
N PRO A 120 24.67 2.41 -3.46
CA PRO A 120 25.86 1.94 -2.75
C PRO A 120 27.08 1.87 -3.67
N GLY A 121 28.18 2.51 -3.24
CA GLY A 121 29.41 2.63 -4.03
C GLY A 121 29.59 3.97 -4.74
N ASP A 122 28.54 4.80 -4.84
CA ASP A 122 28.67 6.13 -5.45
C ASP A 122 29.33 7.16 -4.54
N ARG A 123 30.19 7.99 -5.13
CA ARG A 123 30.72 9.21 -4.51
C ARG A 123 29.85 10.39 -4.94
N ILE A 124 29.08 10.93 -4.00
CA ILE A 124 28.21 12.09 -4.24
C ILE A 124 28.90 13.35 -3.71
N SER A 125 28.98 14.40 -4.53
CA SER A 125 29.35 15.74 -4.04
C SER A 125 28.30 16.76 -4.49
N TYR A 126 27.95 17.66 -3.58
CA TYR A 126 27.00 18.73 -3.84
C TYR A 126 27.60 20.06 -3.41
N TYR A 127 27.86 20.94 -4.37
CA TYR A 127 28.47 22.25 -4.12
C TYR A 127 27.90 23.30 -5.07
N ASN A 128 27.56 24.48 -4.56
CA ASN A 128 26.98 25.59 -5.35
C ASN A 128 25.82 25.16 -6.28
N LYS A 129 24.90 24.34 -5.75
CA LYS A 129 23.74 23.80 -6.48
C LYS A 129 24.09 22.91 -7.68
N ARG A 130 25.33 22.41 -7.74
CA ARG A 130 25.80 21.42 -8.72
C ARG A 130 25.96 20.10 -8.01
N LEU A 131 25.35 19.07 -8.57
CA LEU A 131 25.46 17.70 -8.11
C LEU A 131 26.48 16.98 -9.00
N LYS A 132 27.47 16.35 -8.38
CA LYS A 132 28.36 15.42 -9.07
C LYS A 132 28.22 14.02 -8.49
N ILE A 133 28.23 13.02 -9.36
CA ILE A 133 28.24 11.62 -8.96
C ILE A 133 29.45 10.97 -9.62
N ASN A 134 30.32 10.34 -8.82
CA ASN A 134 31.57 9.73 -9.29
C ASN A 134 32.42 10.73 -10.10
N ASP A 135 32.51 11.96 -9.59
CA ASP A 135 33.23 13.10 -10.20
C ASP A 135 32.65 13.64 -11.53
N GLU A 136 31.60 13.01 -12.07
CA GLU A 136 30.85 13.50 -13.21
C GLU A 136 29.72 14.45 -12.79
N GLU A 137 29.62 15.63 -13.43
CA GLU A 137 28.57 16.59 -13.15
C GLU A 137 27.24 16.17 -13.79
N VAL A 138 26.20 16.06 -12.97
CA VAL A 138 24.86 15.68 -13.43
C VAL A 138 24.14 16.90 -13.98
N GLN A 139 23.68 16.81 -15.22
CA GLN A 139 22.86 17.83 -15.86
C GLN A 139 21.47 17.88 -15.19
N ILE A 140 21.24 18.87 -14.32
CA ILE A 140 19.93 19.10 -13.70
C ILE A 140 19.05 19.82 -14.73
N ARG A 141 18.13 19.08 -15.36
CA ARG A 141 17.09 19.68 -16.20
C ARG A 141 16.10 20.44 -15.31
N ARG A 142 16.13 21.77 -15.35
CA ARG A 142 15.06 22.58 -14.76
C ARG A 142 13.79 22.34 -15.58
N ILE A 143 12.77 21.82 -14.93
CA ILE A 143 11.42 21.80 -15.48
C ILE A 143 10.91 23.23 -15.32
N ALA A 144 10.51 23.87 -16.43
CA ALA A 144 10.05 25.25 -16.43
C ALA A 144 8.74 25.37 -15.61
N ASP A 145 8.59 26.52 -14.96
CA ASP A 145 7.45 26.87 -14.08
C ASP A 145 6.10 26.88 -14.83
#